data_AF-A0A2G3LFK8-F1
#
_entry.id   AF-A0A2G3LFK8-F1
#
_cell.length_a   1.000
_cell.length_b   1.000
_cell.length_c   1.000
_cell.angle_alpha   90.00
_cell.angle_beta   90.00
_cell.angle_gamma   90.00
#
_symmetry.space_group_name_H-M   'P 1'
#
loop_
_entity.id
_entity.type
_entity.pdbx_description
1 polymer ?
#
loop_
_entity_poly.entity_id
_entity_poly.type
_entity_poly.pdbx_seq_one_letter_code
_entity_poly.pdbx_strand_id
1 'polypeptide(L)'
;MTSVAPLLWTTLWAWNYWRACLPACLWACLLICLLGGCAAGRPAQEAAVERLPIAVPCKVARPSAPVLPAVPQHGIFAQAQALLAREQLRAAYVRQLEALVDGCAGS
;
A
#
# COMPACT_ATOMS: atom_id res chain seq x y z
N MET A 1 25.05 -66.12 6.97
CA MET A 1 25.14 -65.45 5.65
C MET A 1 23.80 -64.76 5.41
N THR A 2 23.59 -63.46 5.35
CA THR A 2 24.34 -62.22 5.60
C THR A 2 23.25 -61.19 5.95
N SER A 3 23.44 -60.41 7.02
CA SER A 3 22.44 -59.46 7.54
C SER A 3 22.39 -58.20 6.65
N VAL A 4 21.37 -58.08 5.79
CA VAL A 4 21.22 -56.96 4.80
C VAL A 4 20.36 -55.80 5.34
N ALA A 5 19.73 -55.97 6.51
CA ALA A 5 18.76 -55.03 7.07
C ALA A 5 19.28 -53.60 7.40
N PRO A 6 20.50 -53.38 7.94
CA PRO A 6 20.91 -52.03 8.39
C PRO A 6 21.34 -51.10 7.24
N LEU A 7 21.67 -51.64 6.06
CA LEU A 7 22.10 -50.86 4.89
C LEU A 7 20.91 -50.25 4.13
N LEU A 8 19.74 -50.90 4.16
CA LEU A 8 18.51 -50.36 3.58
C LEU A 8 17.94 -49.19 4.38
N TRP A 9 18.09 -49.22 5.71
CA TRP A 9 17.55 -48.16 6.58
C TRP A 9 18.30 -46.83 6.43
N THR A 10 19.63 -46.88 6.32
CA THR A 10 20.48 -45.69 6.17
C THR A 10 20.34 -45.05 4.78
N THR A 11 20.18 -45.85 3.73
CA THR A 11 19.93 -45.35 2.37
C THR A 11 18.54 -44.73 2.23
N LEU A 12 17.51 -45.28 2.88
CA LEU A 12 16.17 -44.67 2.95
C LEU A 12 16.17 -43.33 3.70
N TRP A 13 16.89 -43.22 4.82
CA TRP A 13 17.03 -41.96 5.56
C TRP A 13 17.79 -40.88 4.77
N ALA A 14 18.91 -41.26 4.13
CA ALA A 14 19.67 -40.35 3.28
C ALA A 14 18.85 -39.88 2.06
N TRP A 15 18.04 -40.75 1.47
CA TRP A 15 17.18 -40.42 0.33
C TRP A 15 16.02 -39.50 0.71
N ASN A 16 15.44 -39.68 1.91
CA ASN A 16 14.38 -38.82 2.42
C ASN A 16 14.91 -37.42 2.81
N TYR A 17 16.11 -37.36 3.40
CA TYR A 17 16.80 -36.09 3.66
C TYR A 17 17.14 -35.34 2.37
N TRP A 18 17.62 -36.04 1.35
CA TRP A 18 17.91 -35.46 0.03
C TRP A 18 16.64 -34.95 -0.66
N ARG A 19 15.53 -35.70 -0.58
CA ARG A 19 14.22 -35.28 -1.11
C ARG A 19 13.63 -34.05 -0.42
N ALA A 20 13.87 -33.86 0.88
CA ALA A 20 13.38 -32.71 1.64
C ALA A 20 14.26 -31.46 1.48
N CYS A 21 15.55 -31.63 1.20
CA CYS A 21 16.49 -30.51 1.04
C CYS A 21 16.36 -29.82 -0.33
N LEU A 22 16.02 -30.58 -1.39
CA LEU A 22 15.76 -30.01 -2.73
C LEU A 22 14.68 -28.93 -2.77
N PRO A 23 13.46 -29.14 -2.24
CA PRO A 23 12.40 -28.14 -2.29
C PRO A 23 12.70 -26.93 -1.39
N ALA A 24 13.41 -27.13 -0.27
CA ALA A 24 13.80 -26.05 0.63
C ALA A 24 14.82 -25.09 -0.02
N CYS A 25 15.83 -25.64 -0.71
CA CYS A 25 16.77 -24.82 -1.50
C CYS A 25 16.07 -24.11 -2.67
N LEU A 26 15.15 -24.80 -3.35
CA LEU A 26 14.40 -24.20 -4.45
C LEU A 26 13.53 -23.02 -3.97
N TRP A 27 12.88 -23.18 -2.81
CA TRP A 27 12.08 -22.13 -2.18
C TRP A 27 12.94 -20.96 -1.69
N ALA A 28 14.10 -21.22 -1.10
CA ALA A 28 15.04 -20.18 -0.68
C ALA A 28 15.54 -19.36 -1.87
N CYS A 29 15.91 -20.01 -2.98
CA CYS A 29 16.30 -19.32 -4.21
C CYS A 29 15.14 -18.52 -4.82
N LEU A 30 13.92 -19.06 -4.83
CA LEU A 30 12.74 -18.34 -5.32
C LEU A 30 12.47 -17.07 -4.49
N LEU A 31 12.54 -17.17 -3.16
CA LEU A 31 12.36 -16.04 -2.23
C LEU A 31 13.42 -14.96 -2.43
N ILE A 32 14.69 -15.33 -2.64
CA ILE A 32 15.78 -14.37 -2.92
C ILE A 32 15.54 -13.66 -4.26
N CYS A 33 15.09 -14.36 -5.30
CA CYS A 33 14.75 -13.75 -6.59
C CYS A 33 13.52 -12.83 -6.52
N LEU A 34 12.54 -13.15 -5.68
CA LEU A 34 11.33 -12.34 -5.46
C LEU A 34 11.61 -11.07 -4.62
N LEU A 35 12.50 -11.17 -3.63
CA LEU A 35 12.92 -10.04 -2.79
C LEU A 35 13.98 -9.16 -3.48
N GLY A 36 14.81 -9.74 -4.35
CA GLY A 36 15.80 -9.04 -5.20
C GLY A 36 15.19 -8.44 -6.47
N GLY A 37 13.95 -7.96 -6.39
CA GLY A 37 13.21 -7.42 -7.52
C GLY A 37 14.05 -6.50 -8.43
N CYS A 38 13.94 -6.76 -9.73
CA CYS A 38 13.94 -5.79 -10.83
C CYS A 38 14.89 -4.57 -10.76
N ALA A 39 16.15 -4.75 -10.36
CA ALA A 39 17.18 -3.72 -10.53
C ALA A 39 18.02 -3.89 -11.81
N ALA A 40 17.81 -4.97 -12.58
CA ALA A 40 18.53 -5.25 -13.81
C ALA A 40 17.66 -4.90 -15.04
N GLY A 41 17.44 -3.60 -15.26
CA GLY A 41 16.67 -3.17 -16.42
C GLY A 41 16.36 -1.67 -16.45
N ARG A 42 17.39 -0.82 -16.36
CA ARG A 42 17.28 0.55 -16.87
C ARG A 42 18.33 0.75 -17.96
N PRO A 43 17.93 0.75 -19.25
CA PRO A 43 18.85 1.15 -20.31
C PRO A 43 19.14 2.64 -20.16
N ALA A 44 20.37 3.01 -20.53
CA ALA A 44 20.85 4.38 -20.62
C ALA A 44 19.86 5.24 -21.43
N GLN A 45 19.15 6.15 -20.75
CA GLN A 45 18.48 7.28 -21.38
C GLN A 45 19.15 8.55 -20.89
N GLU A 46 19.99 9.06 -21.78
CA GLU A 46 20.14 10.46 -22.16
C GLU A 46 20.38 11.49 -21.04
N ALA A 47 21.44 12.25 -21.26
CA ALA A 47 21.69 13.56 -20.68
C ALA A 47 20.45 14.45 -20.69
N ALA A 48 19.63 14.35 -19.66
CA ALA A 48 18.57 15.29 -19.34
C ALA A 48 19.03 16.01 -18.07
N VAL A 49 19.28 17.31 -18.22
CA VAL A 49 19.40 18.29 -17.13
C VAL A 49 18.59 17.80 -15.93
N GLU A 50 19.29 17.38 -14.87
CA GLU A 50 18.67 16.88 -13.65
C GLU A 50 17.97 18.07 -12.98
N ARG A 51 16.74 18.31 -13.44
CA ARG A 51 15.77 19.16 -12.76
C ARG A 51 15.47 18.45 -11.46
N LEU A 52 16.24 18.77 -10.43
CA LEU A 52 15.88 18.45 -9.06
C LEU A 52 14.44 18.96 -8.88
N PRO A 53 13.45 18.09 -8.59
CA PRO A 53 12.08 18.53 -8.43
C PRO A 53 12.01 19.33 -7.14
N ILE A 54 12.24 20.65 -7.26
CA ILE A 54 11.86 21.58 -6.21
C ILE A 54 10.34 21.55 -6.27
N ALA A 55 9.73 20.76 -5.39
CA ALA A 55 8.29 20.76 -5.19
C ALA A 55 7.92 22.18 -4.75
N VAL A 56 7.51 23.01 -5.71
CA VAL A 56 7.04 24.35 -5.42
C VAL A 56 5.76 24.14 -4.61
N PRO A 57 5.68 24.64 -3.36
CA PRO A 57 4.51 24.40 -2.54
C PRO A 57 3.30 24.99 -3.25
N CYS A 58 2.33 24.14 -3.54
CA CYS A 58 1.09 24.56 -4.15
C CYS A 58 0.40 25.57 -3.23
N LYS A 59 0.44 26.84 -3.61
CA LYS A 59 -0.16 27.94 -2.84
C LYS A 59 -1.62 28.07 -3.23
N VAL A 60 -2.46 27.21 -2.68
CA VAL A 60 -3.91 27.36 -2.75
C VAL A 60 -4.38 28.00 -1.45
N ALA A 61 -5.13 29.10 -1.55
CA ALA A 61 -5.74 29.71 -0.39
C ALA A 61 -6.69 28.71 0.26
N ARG A 62 -6.49 28.43 1.56
CA ARG A 62 -7.36 27.51 2.29
C ARG A 62 -8.77 28.10 2.33
N PRO A 63 -9.81 27.37 1.86
CA PRO A 63 -11.17 27.87 1.94
C PRO A 63 -11.58 28.03 3.41
N SER A 64 -12.42 29.02 3.69
CA SER A 64 -12.97 29.23 5.03
C SER A 64 -13.89 28.08 5.42
N ALA A 65 -13.86 27.68 6.69
CA ALA A 65 -14.76 26.65 7.20
C ALA A 65 -16.23 27.09 7.05
N PRO A 66 -17.15 26.18 6.66
CA PRO A 66 -18.56 26.51 6.49
C PRO A 66 -19.22 26.78 7.85
N VAL A 67 -20.12 27.76 7.88
CA VAL A 67 -20.94 28.05 9.07
C VAL A 67 -21.96 26.93 9.24
N LEU A 68 -21.89 26.24 10.38
CA LEU A 68 -22.81 25.14 10.70
C LEU A 68 -24.14 25.69 11.24
N PRO A 69 -25.30 25.27 10.71
CA PRO A 69 -26.61 25.71 11.22
C PRO A 69 -26.80 25.31 12.68
N ALA A 70 -27.54 26.07 13.48
CA ALA A 70 -27.82 25.70 14.87
C ALA A 70 -28.70 24.45 14.95
N VAL A 71 -28.49 23.60 15.96
CA VAL A 71 -29.32 22.41 16.18
C VAL A 71 -30.32 22.74 17.30
N PRO A 72 -31.64 22.65 17.05
CA PRO A 72 -32.65 22.88 18.07
C PRO A 72 -32.56 21.80 19.16
N GLN A 73 -32.83 22.19 20.41
CA GLN A 73 -32.77 21.29 21.57
C GLN A 73 -34.01 20.39 21.71
N HIS A 74 -35.09 20.75 21.02
CA HIS A 74 -36.40 20.11 21.13
C HIS A 74 -36.99 19.85 19.73
N GLY A 75 -37.82 18.82 19.64
CA GLY A 75 -38.43 18.39 18.38
C GLY A 75 -37.49 17.51 17.56
N ILE A 76 -37.68 16.19 17.66
CA ILE A 76 -36.79 15.17 17.08
C ILE A 76 -36.62 15.36 15.57
N PHE A 77 -37.70 15.71 14.85
CA PHE A 77 -37.64 15.88 13.40
C PHE A 77 -36.83 17.12 12.99
N ALA A 78 -37.08 18.27 13.62
CA ALA A 78 -36.32 19.50 13.36
C ALA A 78 -34.83 19.32 13.75
N GLN A 79 -34.56 18.60 14.83
CA GLN A 79 -33.21 18.27 15.26
C GLN A 79 -32.50 17.36 14.25
N ALA A 80 -33.16 16.30 13.78
CA ALA A 80 -32.62 15.39 12.78
C ALA A 80 -32.33 16.10 11.45
N GLN A 81 -33.24 16.98 10.99
CA GLN A 81 -33.03 17.78 9.79
C GLN A 81 -31.82 18.71 9.93
N ALA A 82 -31.68 19.40 11.06
CA ALA A 82 -30.54 20.28 11.30
C ALA A 82 -29.20 19.53 11.33
N LEU A 83 -29.18 18.33 11.93
CA LEU A 83 -27.99 17.47 11.97
C LEU A 83 -27.64 16.96 10.57
N LEU A 84 -28.63 16.52 9.79
CA LEU A 84 -28.41 16.07 8.43
C LEU A 84 -27.87 17.19 7.54
N ALA A 85 -28.39 18.41 7.68
CA ALA A 85 -27.87 19.58 6.98
C ALA A 85 -26.40 19.88 7.35
N ARG A 86 -26.03 19.74 8.62
CA ARG A 86 -24.62 19.88 9.05
C ARG A 86 -23.71 18.85 8.40
N GLU A 87 -24.14 17.60 8.35
CA GLU A 87 -23.34 16.52 7.74
C GLU A 87 -23.20 16.71 6.23
N GLN A 88 -24.26 17.15 5.54
CA GLN A 88 -24.18 17.48 4.12
C GLN A 88 -23.18 18.62 3.84
N LEU A 89 -23.19 19.67 4.65
CA LEU A 89 -22.23 20.77 4.51
C LEU A 89 -20.79 20.32 4.77
N ARG A 90 -20.57 19.44 5.77
CA ARG A 90 -19.26 18.86 6.03
C ARG A 90 -18.78 18.02 4.86
N ALA A 91 -19.64 17.15 4.32
CA ALA A 91 -19.29 16.31 3.18
C ALA A 91 -18.92 17.15 1.95
N ALA A 92 -19.70 18.18 1.63
CA ALA A 92 -19.40 19.08 0.52
C ALA A 92 -18.06 19.81 0.70
N TYR A 93 -17.78 20.28 1.92
CA TYR A 93 -16.52 20.96 2.22
C TYR A 93 -15.31 20.03 2.11
N VAL A 94 -15.44 18.76 2.53
CA VAL A 94 -14.39 17.75 2.35
C VAL A 94 -14.10 17.53 0.87
N ARG A 95 -15.14 17.39 0.02
CA ARG A 95 -14.95 17.28 -1.44
C ARG A 95 -14.25 18.48 -2.04
N GLN A 96 -14.56 19.68 -1.57
CA GLN A 96 -13.86 20.89 -2.01
C GLN A 96 -12.38 20.85 -1.62
N LEU A 97 -12.05 20.39 -0.41
CA LEU A 97 -10.66 20.23 0.03
C LEU A 97 -9.92 19.15 -0.79
N GLU A 98 -10.55 18.01 -1.04
CA GLU A 98 -10.01 16.94 -1.90
C GLU A 98 -9.68 17.48 -3.29
N ALA A 99 -10.61 18.20 -3.92
CA ALA A 99 -10.37 18.80 -5.24
C ALA A 99 -9.21 19.81 -5.26
N LEU A 100 -9.01 20.56 -4.17
CA LEU A 100 -7.86 21.46 -4.06
C LEU A 100 -6.54 20.71 -3.91
N VAL A 101 -6.55 19.59 -3.17
CA VAL A 101 -5.37 18.71 -3.03
C VAL A 101 -5.03 18.04 -4.35
N ASP A 102 -6.04 17.51 -5.06
CA ASP A 102 -5.86 16.87 -6.37
C ASP A 102 -5.32 17.87 -7.40
N GLY A 103 -5.82 19.11 -7.42
CA GLY A 103 -5.30 20.18 -8.27
C GLY A 103 -3.83 20.51 -8.00
N CYS A 104 -3.36 20.31 -6.78
CA CYS A 104 -1.96 20.51 -6.39
C CYS A 104 -1.05 19.31 -6.72
N ALA A 105 -1.60 18.09 -6.79
CA ALA A 105 -0.82 16.90 -7.11
C ALA A 105 -0.47 16.79 -8.61
N GLY A 106 -1.21 17.48 -9.48
CA GLY A 106 -1.01 17.49 -10.93
C GLY A 106 -0.13 18.62 -11.48
N SER A 107 0.46 19.47 -10.63
CA SER A 107 1.27 20.64 -11.01
C SER A 107 2.77 20.44 -10.79
#